data_AF-A0A3C0I533-F1
#
_entry.id   AF-A0A3C0I533-F1
#
_cell.length_a   1.000
_cell.length_b   1.000
_cell.length_c   1.000
_cell.angle_alpha   90.00
_cell.angle_beta   90.00
_cell.angle_gamma   90.00
#
_symmetry.space_group_name_H-M   'P 1'
#
loop_
_entity.id
_entity.type
_entity.pdbx_description
1 polymer ?
#
loop_
_entity_poly.entity_id
_entity_poly.type
_entity_poly.pdbx_seq_one_letter_code
_entity_poly.pdbx_strand_id
1 'polypeptide(L)'
;MLAQKEAEQLIQEPMRQTLERDFEQTTEILRYTGYHPAFIQIVASEYWNAHYFNFAPNQDAIQETLYNYYQDLWQHRSQTERELLRKIAQHEIPQDNAILMTLRQRGLLTHKNQLFASFFEQYLIEQ
;
A
#
# COMPACT_ATOMS: atom_id res chain seq x y z
N MET A 1 10.35 1.38 -3.64
CA MET A 1 9.31 2.35 -3.26
C MET A 1 9.59 3.65 -3.96
N LEU A 2 8.55 4.32 -4.45
CA LEU A 2 8.69 5.65 -5.05
C LEU A 2 8.93 6.71 -3.98
N ALA A 3 9.47 7.87 -4.38
CA ALA A 3 9.38 9.07 -3.56
C ALA A 3 7.92 9.54 -3.49
N GLN A 4 7.55 10.27 -2.44
CA GLN A 4 6.17 10.75 -2.24
C GLN A 4 5.65 11.52 -3.47
N LYS A 5 6.43 12.47 -3.98
CA LYS A 5 6.04 13.27 -5.15
C LYS A 5 5.81 12.41 -6.40
N GLU A 6 6.65 11.40 -6.61
CA GLU A 6 6.51 10.47 -7.75
C GLU A 6 5.26 9.60 -7.60
N ALA A 7 4.95 9.13 -6.37
CA ALA A 7 3.75 8.37 -6.08
C ALA A 7 2.47 9.20 -6.30
N GLU A 8 2.47 10.46 -5.85
CA GLU A 8 1.38 11.41 -6.09
C GLU A 8 1.20 11.69 -7.59
N GLN A 9 2.29 11.90 -8.33
CA GLN A 9 2.25 12.10 -9.79
C GLN A 9 1.71 10.88 -10.53
N LEU A 10 2.09 9.67 -10.10
CA LEU A 10 1.61 8.41 -10.69
C LEU A 10 0.09 8.24 -10.56
N ILE A 11 -0.55 8.91 -9.60
CA ILE A 11 -2.00 8.97 -9.43
C ILE A 11 -2.60 10.15 -10.19
N GLN A 12 -2.07 11.35 -9.96
CA GLN A 12 -2.67 12.60 -10.41
C GLN A 12 -2.59 12.81 -11.92
N GLU A 13 -1.46 12.48 -12.54
CA GLU A 13 -1.27 12.76 -13.97
C GLU A 13 -2.25 12.01 -14.87
N PRO A 14 -2.44 10.68 -14.72
CA PRO A 14 -3.44 9.96 -15.52
C PRO A 14 -4.86 10.50 -15.29
N MET A 15 -5.23 10.78 -14.04
CA MET A 15 -6.56 11.28 -13.69
C MET A 15 -6.83 12.63 -14.35
N ARG A 16 -5.90 13.58 -14.21
CA ARG A 16 -6.03 14.91 -14.81
C ARG A 16 -6.14 14.85 -16.34
N GLN A 17 -5.36 13.98 -16.98
CA GLN A 17 -5.35 13.86 -18.44
C GLN A 17 -6.61 13.23 -19.02
N THR A 18 -7.30 12.37 -18.26
CA THR A 18 -8.40 11.54 -18.78
C THR A 18 -9.77 11.95 -18.25
N LEU A 19 -9.83 12.54 -17.05
CA LEU A 19 -11.06 13.03 -16.43
C LEU A 19 -11.21 14.55 -16.51
N GLU A 20 -10.19 15.27 -17.00
CA GLU A 20 -10.16 16.74 -17.15
C GLU A 20 -10.51 17.52 -15.87
N ARG A 21 -10.20 16.95 -14.70
CA ARG A 21 -10.44 17.56 -13.39
C ARG A 21 -9.36 17.21 -12.37
N ASP A 22 -9.31 18.00 -11.29
CA ASP A 22 -8.47 17.70 -10.14
C ASP A 22 -8.98 16.45 -9.41
N PHE A 23 -8.04 15.61 -8.95
CA PHE A 23 -8.34 14.34 -8.30
C PHE A 23 -7.99 14.38 -6.82
N GLU A 24 -9.00 14.52 -5.96
CA GLU A 24 -8.79 14.78 -4.53
C GLU A 24 -8.45 13.52 -3.71
N GLN A 25 -8.70 12.32 -4.24
CA GLN A 25 -8.58 11.07 -3.48
C GLN A 25 -7.15 10.50 -3.40
N THR A 26 -6.13 11.27 -3.75
CA THR A 26 -4.72 10.81 -3.74
C THR A 26 -4.28 10.33 -2.36
N THR A 27 -4.56 11.09 -1.31
CA THR A 27 -4.19 10.70 0.07
C THR A 27 -4.85 9.39 0.49
N GLU A 28 -6.09 9.15 0.05
CA GLU A 28 -6.82 7.92 0.34
C GLU A 28 -6.18 6.72 -0.36
N ILE A 29 -5.85 6.84 -1.65
CA ILE A 29 -5.11 5.80 -2.39
C ILE A 29 -3.77 5.48 -1.72
N LEU A 30 -3.03 6.50 -1.31
CA LEU A 30 -1.73 6.33 -0.65
C LEU A 30 -1.86 5.69 0.75
N ARG A 31 -2.98 5.88 1.46
CA ARG A 31 -3.25 5.15 2.71
C ARG A 31 -3.33 3.64 2.47
N TYR A 32 -3.97 3.24 1.38
CA TYR A 32 -4.10 1.84 1.00
C TYR A 32 -2.76 1.25 0.54
N THR A 33 -2.03 1.99 -0.30
CA THR A 33 -0.98 1.43 -1.17
C THR A 33 0.43 1.84 -0.76
N GLY A 34 0.57 2.84 0.11
CA GLY A 34 1.84 3.49 0.37
C GLY A 34 2.40 4.10 -0.91
N TYR A 35 3.72 4.03 -1.06
CA TYR A 35 4.41 4.45 -2.30
C TYR A 35 4.77 3.25 -3.20
N HIS A 36 3.97 2.19 -3.17
CA HIS A 36 4.20 0.97 -3.94
C HIS A 36 3.56 1.10 -5.33
N PRO A 37 4.34 1.18 -6.42
CA PRO A 37 3.81 1.56 -7.74
C PRO A 37 2.73 0.60 -8.26
N ALA A 38 2.89 -0.71 -8.05
CA ALA A 38 1.90 -1.68 -8.50
C ALA A 38 0.55 -1.54 -7.77
N PHE A 39 0.58 -1.27 -6.46
CA PHE A 39 -0.65 -1.13 -5.68
C PHE A 39 -1.32 0.21 -5.95
N ILE A 40 -0.53 1.27 -6.14
CA ILE A 40 -1.03 2.56 -6.62
C ILE A 40 -1.83 2.36 -7.90
N GLN A 41 -1.29 1.64 -8.89
CA GLN A 41 -1.99 1.43 -10.16
C GLN A 41 -3.29 0.63 -10.00
N ILE A 42 -3.27 -0.45 -9.20
CA ILE A 42 -4.47 -1.27 -8.93
C ILE A 42 -5.58 -0.43 -8.30
N VAL A 43 -5.26 0.35 -7.27
CA VAL A 43 -6.28 1.14 -6.58
C VAL A 43 -6.69 2.34 -7.43
N ALA A 44 -5.74 3.02 -8.07
CA ALA A 44 -6.04 4.16 -8.94
C ALA A 44 -6.95 3.78 -10.11
N SER A 45 -6.82 2.57 -10.69
CA SER A 45 -7.74 2.13 -11.75
C SER A 45 -9.19 1.99 -11.25
N GLU A 46 -9.40 1.54 -10.02
CA GLU A 46 -10.75 1.44 -9.43
C GLU A 46 -11.38 2.83 -9.23
N TYR A 47 -10.60 3.78 -8.70
CA TYR A 47 -11.07 5.16 -8.59
C TYR A 47 -11.35 5.77 -9.97
N TRP A 48 -10.46 5.54 -10.94
CA TRP A 48 -10.64 6.04 -12.30
C TRP A 48 -11.95 5.52 -12.90
N ASN A 49 -12.20 4.21 -12.81
CA ASN A 49 -13.43 3.58 -13.30
C ASN A 49 -14.67 4.19 -12.64
N ALA A 50 -14.66 4.31 -11.31
CA ALA A 50 -15.77 4.89 -10.55
C ALA A 50 -16.07 6.32 -11.02
N HIS A 51 -15.03 7.14 -11.17
CA HIS A 51 -15.15 8.51 -11.65
C HIS A 51 -15.62 8.60 -13.10
N TYR A 52 -15.13 7.74 -13.99
CA TYR A 52 -15.50 7.71 -15.41
C TYR A 52 -16.97 7.31 -15.61
N PHE A 53 -17.45 6.33 -14.84
CA PHE A 53 -18.83 5.86 -14.91
C PHE A 53 -19.80 6.58 -13.95
N ASN A 54 -19.32 7.61 -13.24
CA ASN A 54 -20.09 8.42 -12.30
C ASN A 54 -20.73 7.62 -11.14
N PHE A 55 -19.96 6.69 -10.57
CA PHE A 55 -20.30 5.95 -9.36
C PHE A 55 -19.28 6.22 -8.25
N ALA A 56 -19.61 5.82 -7.02
CA ALA A 56 -18.65 5.83 -5.93
C ALA A 56 -17.66 4.67 -6.06
N PRO A 57 -16.37 4.84 -5.71
CA PRO A 57 -15.42 3.75 -5.61
C PRO A 57 -15.93 2.66 -4.66
N ASN A 58 -15.88 1.40 -5.09
CA ASN A 58 -16.25 0.28 -4.24
C ASN A 58 -15.11 -0.03 -3.27
N GLN A 59 -15.17 0.55 -2.08
CA GLN A 59 -14.15 0.39 -1.05
C GLN A 59 -13.98 -1.07 -0.62
N ASP A 60 -15.08 -1.83 -0.50
CA ASP A 60 -15.02 -3.23 -0.09
C ASP A 60 -14.24 -4.07 -1.12
N ALA A 61 -14.49 -3.86 -2.41
CA ALA A 61 -13.78 -4.56 -3.48
C ALA A 61 -12.29 -4.19 -3.53
N ILE A 62 -11.95 -2.92 -3.29
CA ILE A 62 -10.55 -2.46 -3.19
C ILE A 62 -9.86 -3.17 -2.01
N GLN A 63 -10.52 -3.19 -0.85
CA GLN A 63 -9.99 -3.82 0.35
C GLN A 63 -9.79 -5.33 0.14
N GLU A 64 -10.79 -6.03 -0.39
CA GLU A 64 -10.70 -7.47 -0.70
C GLU A 64 -9.54 -7.77 -1.66
N THR A 65 -9.41 -6.98 -2.73
CA THR A 65 -8.32 -7.12 -3.70
C THR A 65 -6.96 -6.97 -3.04
N LEU A 66 -6.78 -5.91 -2.24
CA LEU A 66 -5.54 -5.68 -1.52
C LEU A 66 -5.26 -6.74 -0.46
N TYR A 67 -6.29 -7.22 0.26
CA TYR A 67 -6.16 -8.31 1.24
C TYR A 67 -5.56 -9.55 0.59
N ASN A 68 -6.04 -9.93 -0.60
CA ASN A 68 -5.52 -11.08 -1.34
C ASN A 68 -4.03 -10.91 -1.70
N TYR A 69 -3.65 -9.74 -2.24
CA TYR A 69 -2.24 -9.45 -2.55
C TYR A 69 -1.36 -9.41 -1.29
N TYR A 70 -1.88 -8.84 -0.20
CA TYR A 70 -1.15 -8.77 1.06
C TYR A 70 -0.95 -10.16 1.60
N GLN A 71 -2.01 -10.96 1.67
CA GLN A 71 -1.96 -12.36 2.05
C GLN A 71 -0.85 -13.09 1.27
N ASP A 72 -0.78 -12.98 -0.05
CA ASP A 72 0.30 -13.60 -0.84
C ASP A 72 1.70 -13.09 -0.48
N LEU A 73 1.83 -11.79 -0.17
CA LEU A 73 3.11 -11.20 0.22
C LEU A 73 3.63 -11.72 1.56
N TRP A 74 2.77 -12.07 2.53
CA TRP A 74 3.21 -12.43 3.89
C TRP A 74 2.84 -13.85 4.36
N GLN A 75 1.84 -14.53 3.81
CA GLN A 75 1.37 -15.85 4.29
C GLN A 75 2.45 -16.94 4.18
N HIS A 76 3.32 -16.83 3.17
CA HIS A 76 4.41 -17.76 2.90
C HIS A 76 5.73 -17.38 3.59
N ARG A 77 5.70 -16.40 4.50
CA ARG A 77 6.88 -15.98 5.25
C ARG A 77 7.16 -16.91 6.42
N SER A 78 8.42 -16.96 6.82
CA SER A 78 8.83 -17.69 8.02
C SER A 78 8.12 -17.14 9.25
N GLN A 79 7.97 -17.97 10.29
CA GLN A 79 7.39 -17.55 11.56
C GLN A 79 8.08 -16.31 12.14
N THR A 80 9.41 -16.28 12.09
CA THR A 80 10.23 -15.16 12.57
C THR A 80 9.98 -13.85 11.81
N GLU A 81 9.85 -13.91 10.47
CA GLU A 81 9.51 -12.74 9.66
C GLU A 81 8.12 -12.19 10.02
N ARG A 82 7.14 -13.08 10.21
CA ARG A 82 5.76 -12.69 10.55
C ARG A 82 5.68 -12.04 11.93
N GLU A 83 6.35 -12.60 12.92
CA GLU A 83 6.44 -12.02 14.26
C GLU A 83 7.11 -10.64 14.24
N LEU A 84 8.17 -10.50 13.46
CA LEU A 84 8.86 -9.22 13.32
C LEU A 84 7.97 -8.15 12.67
N LEU A 85 7.23 -8.49 11.60
CA LEU A 85 6.29 -7.58 10.95
C LEU A 85 5.16 -7.16 11.90
N ARG A 86 4.63 -8.09 12.71
CA ARG A 86 3.61 -7.78 13.74
C ARG A 86 4.15 -6.81 14.80
N LYS A 87 5.39 -7.02 15.27
CA LYS A 87 6.04 -6.09 16.21
C LYS A 87 6.17 -4.69 15.62
N ILE A 88 6.58 -4.59 14.36
CA ILE A 88 6.67 -3.31 13.64
C ILE A 88 5.28 -2.67 13.50
N ALA A 89 4.23 -3.44 13.19
CA ALA A 89 2.85 -2.95 13.14
C ALA A 89 2.39 -2.39 14.50
N GLN A 90 2.90 -2.95 15.60
CA GLN A 90 2.66 -2.48 16.96
C GLN A 90 3.61 -1.35 17.39
N HIS A 91 4.34 -0.76 16.44
CA HIS A 91 5.30 0.32 16.64
C HIS A 91 6.48 -0.04 17.57
N GLU A 92 6.75 -1.33 17.74
CA GLU A 92 8.00 -1.77 18.35
C GLU A 92 9.16 -1.56 17.36
N ILE A 93 10.29 -1.04 17.85
CA ILE A 93 11.47 -0.81 17.04
C ILE A 93 12.41 -2.02 17.19
N PRO A 94 12.42 -2.96 16.23
CA PRO A 94 13.36 -4.07 16.27
C PRO A 94 14.80 -3.62 16.07
N GLN A 95 15.73 -4.32 16.70
CA GLN A 95 17.15 -4.16 16.41
C GLN A 95 17.44 -4.57 14.96
N ASP A 96 18.33 -3.81 14.31
CA ASP A 96 18.66 -4.05 12.90
C ASP A 96 19.28 -5.44 12.72
N ASN A 97 18.78 -6.19 11.74
CA ASN A 97 19.22 -7.56 11.47
C ASN A 97 19.04 -7.91 9.99
N ALA A 98 19.58 -9.07 9.57
CA ALA A 98 19.50 -9.52 8.18
C ALA A 98 18.05 -9.70 7.67
N ILE A 99 17.10 -9.99 8.56
CA ILE A 99 15.68 -10.14 8.22
C ILE A 99 15.09 -8.78 7.84
N LEU A 100 15.36 -7.71 8.60
CA LEU A 100 14.91 -6.36 8.27
C LEU A 100 15.41 -5.90 6.90
N MET A 101 16.70 -6.15 6.61
CA MET A 101 17.27 -5.84 5.29
C MET A 101 16.50 -6.57 4.17
N THR A 102 16.19 -7.86 4.38
CA THR A 102 15.43 -8.66 3.42
C THR A 102 14.01 -8.13 3.25
N LEU A 103 13.33 -7.73 4.33
CA LEU A 103 11.99 -7.15 4.29
C LEU A 103 11.96 -5.80 3.55
N ARG A 104 12.98 -4.95 3.73
CA ARG A 104 13.15 -3.70 2.98
C ARG A 104 13.40 -3.96 1.48
N GLN A 105 14.26 -4.91 1.14
CA GLN A 105 14.54 -5.29 -0.26
C GLN A 105 13.28 -5.78 -0.98
N ARG A 106 12.38 -6.45 -0.26
CA ARG A 106 11.07 -6.89 -0.77
C ARG A 106 10.01 -5.79 -0.80
N GLY A 107 10.33 -4.58 -0.33
CA GLY A 107 9.40 -3.45 -0.31
C GLY A 107 8.31 -3.53 0.76
N LEU A 108 8.42 -4.46 1.72
CA LEU A 108 7.46 -4.57 2.84
C LEU A 108 7.70 -3.50 3.91
N LEU A 109 8.95 -3.03 4.00
CA LEU A 109 9.37 -1.98 4.91
C LEU A 109 10.01 -0.82 4.16
N THR A 110 9.83 0.38 4.70
CA THR A 110 10.59 1.57 4.30
C THR A 110 12.01 1.52 4.89
N HIS A 111 12.88 2.43 4.43
CA HIS A 111 14.22 2.60 5.01
C HIS A 111 14.22 2.99 6.49
N LYS A 112 13.07 3.45 7.03
CA LYS A 112 12.89 3.80 8.44
C LYS A 112 12.29 2.66 9.27
N ASN A 113 12.25 1.43 8.75
CA ASN A 113 11.59 0.28 9.39
C ASN A 113 10.10 0.48 9.66
N GLN A 114 9.43 1.28 8.83
CA GLN A 114 7.97 1.40 8.88
C GLN A 114 7.36 0.49 7.82
N LEU A 115 6.15 -0.01 8.05
CA LEU A 115 5.41 -0.73 7.01
C LEU A 115 5.16 0.20 5.82
N PHE A 116 5.12 -0.38 4.62
CA PHE A 116 5.06 0.41 3.40
C PHE A 116 3.74 1.18 3.25
N ALA A 117 2.65 0.70 3.86
CA ALA A 117 1.31 1.30 3.82
C ALA A 117 0.58 1.13 5.16
N SER A 118 -0.18 2.14 5.58
CA SER A 118 -0.97 2.10 6.81
C SER A 118 -2.09 1.06 6.75
N PHE A 119 -2.67 0.81 5.58
CA PHE A 119 -3.67 -0.25 5.45
C PHE A 119 -3.06 -1.65 5.62
N PHE A 120 -1.80 -1.86 5.19
CA PHE A 120 -1.09 -3.12 5.43
C PHE A 120 -0.78 -3.32 6.93
N GLU A 121 -0.52 -2.24 7.66
CA GLU A 121 -0.41 -2.28 9.12
C GLU A 121 -1.71 -2.73 9.80
N GLN A 122 -2.84 -2.14 9.42
CA GLN A 122 -4.17 -2.55 9.90
C GLN A 122 -4.42 -4.03 9.63
N TYR A 123 -4.18 -4.45 8.39
CA TYR A 123 -4.28 -5.84 7.98
C TYR A 123 -3.47 -6.77 8.90
N LEU A 124 -2.23 -6.44 9.25
CA LEU A 124 -1.37 -7.30 10.09
C LEU A 124 -1.83 -7.40 11.55
N ILE A 125 -2.54 -6.38 12.06
CA ILE A 125 -3.06 -6.35 13.42
C ILE A 125 -4.32 -7.21 13.55
N GLU A 126 -5.11 -7.32 12.48
CA GLU A 126 -6.38 -8.06 12.47
C GLU A 126 -6.21 -9.58 12.28
N GLN A 127 -4.98 -10.07 12.05
CA GLN A 127 -4.63 -11.48 11.82
C GLN A 127 -4.11 -12.18 13.08
#